data_AF-A0A5C8KCP9-F1
#
_entry.id   AF-A0A5C8KCP9-F1
#
_cell.length_a   1.000
_cell.length_b   1.000
_cell.length_c   1.000
_cell.angle_alpha   90.00
_cell.angle_beta   90.00
_cell.angle_gamma   90.00
#
_symmetry.space_group_name_H-M   'P 1'
#
loop_
_entity.id
_entity.type
_entity.pdbx_description
1 polymer ?
#
loop_
_entity_poly.entity_id
_entity_poly.type
_entity_poly.pdbx_seq_one_letter_code
_entity_poly.pdbx_strand_id
1 'polypeptide(L)'
;MVLQYPHKLRFYTPGTDSTKNANGHLIPGLPGNMVEQPCRYEDTRETSEFEGVDNQMHQQRGTIYMPLGSIVPAPGTPVEITNVFKGIVHSRPAGQLNISLKV
;
A
#
# COMPACT_ATOMS: atom_id res chain seq x y z
N MET A 1 13.78 8.57 -18.61
CA MET A 1 12.78 9.29 -17.79
C MET A 1 13.07 8.96 -16.34
N VAL A 2 13.46 9.94 -15.52
CA VAL A 2 13.74 9.72 -14.09
C VAL A 2 12.40 9.66 -13.35
N LEU A 3 12.07 8.52 -12.73
CA LEU A 3 10.93 8.43 -11.82
C LEU A 3 11.24 9.28 -10.58
N GLN A 4 10.60 10.44 -10.48
CA GLN A 4 10.64 11.26 -9.27
C GLN A 4 9.56 10.76 -8.29
N TYR A 5 9.91 10.67 -7.01
CA TYR A 5 9.00 10.30 -5.92
C TYR A 5 8.83 11.51 -4.97
N PRO A 6 8.07 12.55 -5.39
CA PRO A 6 7.98 13.81 -4.65
C PRO A 6 7.09 13.73 -3.40
N HIS A 7 6.33 12.65 -3.23
CA HIS A 7 5.37 12.50 -2.13
C HIS A 7 5.87 11.49 -1.09
N LYS A 8 5.18 11.47 0.05
CA LYS A 8 5.44 10.52 1.14
C LYS A 8 4.18 9.76 1.49
N LEU A 9 4.25 8.43 1.37
CA LEU A 9 3.21 7.50 1.77
C LEU A 9 3.42 7.09 3.23
N ARG A 10 2.35 7.14 4.02
CA ARG A 10 2.30 6.72 5.41
C ARG A 10 1.21 5.68 5.59
N PHE A 11 1.56 4.55 6.19
CA PHE A 11 0.61 3.47 6.52
C PHE A 11 1.13 2.60 7.66
N TYR A 12 0.25 1.80 8.23
CA TYR A 12 0.63 0.82 9.26
C TYR A 12 0.80 -0.56 8.63
N THR A 13 1.92 -1.23 8.93
CA THR A 13 2.06 -2.65 8.59
C THR A 13 1.10 -3.47 9.46
N PRO A 14 0.58 -4.60 8.95
CA PRO A 14 -0.14 -5.52 9.82
C PRO A 14 0.77 -5.92 10.99
N GLY A 15 0.22 -5.89 12.20
CA GLY A 15 0.86 -6.45 13.38
C GLY A 15 0.90 -7.98 13.29
N THR A 16 1.49 -8.60 14.31
CA THR A 16 1.33 -10.05 14.52
C THR A 16 0.37 -10.26 15.65
N ASP A 17 -0.61 -11.15 15.47
CA ASP A 17 -1.49 -11.55 16.56
C ASP A 17 -0.73 -12.34 17.62
N SER A 18 -1.21 -12.32 18.86
CA SER A 18 -0.68 -13.20 19.90
C SER A 18 -0.90 -14.66 19.50
N THR A 19 0.18 -15.42 19.38
CA THR A 19 0.11 -16.83 19.01
C THR A 19 0.50 -17.73 20.19
N LYS A 20 0.14 -19.01 20.14
CA LYS A 20 0.64 -20.00 21.10
C LYS A 20 1.75 -20.83 20.45
N ASN A 21 2.85 -21.04 21.15
CA ASN A 21 3.85 -22.01 20.69
C ASN A 21 3.35 -23.45 20.90
N ALA A 22 4.06 -24.43 20.36
CA ALA A 22 3.73 -25.85 20.47
C ALA A 22 3.61 -26.35 21.94
N ASN A 23 4.19 -25.63 22.89
CA ASN A 23 4.18 -25.94 24.31
C ASN A 23 3.09 -25.17 25.08
N GLY A 24 2.16 -24.50 24.39
CA GLY A 24 1.02 -23.81 24.98
C GLY A 24 1.31 -22.42 25.57
N HIS A 25 2.55 -21.94 25.49
CA HIS A 25 2.91 -20.59 25.93
C HIS A 25 2.39 -19.54 24.95
N LEU A 26 1.72 -18.51 25.48
CA LEU A 26 1.28 -17.34 24.73
C LEU A 26 2.49 -16.46 24.41
N ILE A 27 2.77 -16.31 23.12
CA ILE A 27 3.69 -15.32 22.58
C ILE A 27 2.85 -14.06 22.32
N PRO A 28 3.12 -12.94 23.01
CA PRO A 28 2.40 -11.70 22.77
C PRO A 28 2.59 -11.23 21.33
N GLY A 29 1.53 -10.73 20.73
CA GLY A 29 1.55 -10.17 19.39
C GLY A 29 2.33 -8.86 19.36
N LEU A 30 2.99 -8.57 18.25
CA LEU A 30 3.68 -7.29 18.05
C LEU A 30 2.73 -6.30 17.37
N PRO A 31 2.63 -5.06 17.87
CA PRO A 31 1.85 -4.03 17.20
C PRO A 31 2.44 -3.75 15.81
N GLY A 32 1.56 -3.37 14.87
CA GLY A 32 1.97 -2.91 13.55
C GLY A 32 2.85 -1.67 13.64
N ASN A 33 3.82 -1.54 12.73
CA ASN A 33 4.71 -0.39 12.69
C ASN A 33 4.17 0.65 11.70
N MET A 34 4.30 1.94 12.05
CA MET A 34 4.10 3.01 11.09
C MET A 34 5.28 3.03 10.12
N VAL A 35 4.99 2.91 8.83
CA VAL A 35 5.97 3.02 7.75
C VAL A 35 5.72 4.34 7.01
N GLU A 36 6.78 5.12 6.87
CA GLU A 36 6.82 6.29 5.99
C GLU A 36 7.84 6.03 4.88
N GLN A 37 7.43 6.18 3.62
CA GLN A 37 8.28 5.92 2.46
C GLN A 37 7.99 6.88 1.31
N PRO A 38 8.98 7.19 0.46
CA PRO A 38 8.76 8.04 -0.71
C PRO A 38 7.83 7.35 -1.71
N CYS A 39 6.93 8.11 -2.32
CA CYS A 39 6.03 7.64 -3.36
C CYS A 39 5.77 8.73 -4.40
N ARG A 40 5.16 8.33 -5.52
CA ARG A 40 4.55 9.23 -6.50
C ARG A 40 3.08 8.90 -6.56
N TYR A 41 2.22 9.91 -6.46
CA TYR A 41 0.79 9.77 -6.58
C TYR A 41 0.37 10.41 -7.89
N GLU A 42 -0.38 9.68 -8.68
CA GLU A 42 -1.05 10.22 -9.86
C GLU A 42 -2.54 10.13 -9.63
N ASP A 43 -3.18 11.29 -9.54
CA ASP A 43 -4.63 11.39 -9.53
C ASP A 43 -5.15 11.00 -10.91
N THR A 44 -5.95 9.94 -10.98
CA THR A 44 -6.61 9.53 -12.22
C THR A 44 -7.94 10.26 -12.30
N ARG A 45 -8.05 11.15 -13.30
CA ARG A 45 -9.32 11.82 -13.63
C ARG A 45 -10.39 10.86 -14.13
N GLU A 46 -9.98 9.68 -14.59
CA GLU A 46 -10.88 8.59 -14.93
C GLU A 46 -11.21 7.79 -13.65
N THR A 47 -12.41 8.01 -13.11
CA THR A 47 -12.99 7.19 -12.06
C THR A 47 -13.39 5.84 -12.66
N SER A 48 -12.51 4.85 -12.53
CA SER A 48 -12.90 3.46 -12.70
C SER A 48 -13.52 2.98 -11.38
N GLU A 49 -14.73 2.45 -11.45
CA GLU A 49 -15.39 1.86 -10.29
C GLU A 49 -15.06 0.38 -10.21
N PHE A 50 -14.69 -0.08 -9.01
CA PHE A 50 -14.37 -1.48 -8.77
C PHE A 50 -15.11 -1.98 -7.54
N GLU A 51 -15.56 -3.22 -7.60
CA GLU A 51 -16.13 -3.90 -6.44
C GLU A 51 -15.01 -4.23 -5.44
N GLY A 52 -15.13 -3.68 -4.24
CA GLY A 52 -14.21 -3.94 -3.13
C GLY A 52 -14.48 -5.28 -2.46
N VAL A 53 -13.60 -5.66 -1.53
CA VAL A 53 -13.70 -6.91 -0.75
C VAL A 53 -14.94 -6.93 0.16
N ASP A 54 -15.51 -5.75 0.41
CA ASP A 54 -16.74 -5.50 1.16
C ASP A 54 -18.01 -5.51 0.29
N ASN A 55 -17.91 -5.92 -0.99
CA ASN A 55 -18.97 -5.84 -2.01
C ASN A 55 -19.52 -4.41 -2.21
N GLN A 56 -18.75 -3.38 -1.84
CA GLN A 56 -19.10 -1.99 -2.16
C GLN A 56 -18.36 -1.54 -3.41
N MET A 57 -19.02 -0.70 -4.21
CA MET A 57 -18.39 -0.06 -5.35
C MET A 57 -17.51 1.09 -4.87
N HIS A 58 -16.22 0.99 -5.13
CA HIS A 58 -15.23 2.02 -4.79
C HIS A 58 -14.74 2.71 -6.06
N GLN A 59 -14.69 4.04 -6.02
CA GLN A 59 -14.10 4.84 -7.09
C GLN A 59 -12.59 4.90 -6.94
N GLN A 60 -11.86 4.39 -7.94
CA GLN A 60 -10.42 4.60 -8.01
C GLN A 60 -10.14 6.08 -8.27
N ARG A 61 -9.46 6.70 -7.31
CA ARG A 61 -9.07 8.13 -7.39
C ARG A 61 -7.64 8.34 -7.88
N GLY A 62 -6.80 7.31 -7.85
CA GLY A 62 -5.41 7.48 -8.28
C GLY A 62 -4.58 6.23 -8.20
N THR A 63 -3.33 6.35 -8.63
CA THR A 63 -2.32 5.30 -8.59
C THR A 63 -1.13 5.76 -7.75
N ILE A 64 -0.68 4.88 -6.84
CA ILE A 64 0.49 5.11 -5.99
C ILE A 64 1.65 4.30 -6.56
N TYR A 65 2.67 4.99 -7.03
CA TYR A 65 3.93 4.40 -7.47
C TYR A 65 4.96 4.48 -6.34
N MET A 66 5.63 3.37 -6.09
CA MET A 66 6.65 3.26 -5.05
C MET A 66 7.99 2.85 -5.64
N PRO A 67 9.12 3.17 -4.98
CA PRO A 67 10.43 2.67 -5.36
C PRO A 67 10.51 1.14 -5.26
N LEU A 68 11.38 0.53 -6.07
CA LEU A 68 11.68 -0.89 -5.99
C LEU A 68 12.19 -1.26 -4.58
N GLY A 69 11.69 -2.36 -4.02
CA GLY A 69 12.07 -2.83 -2.69
C GLY A 69 11.32 -2.15 -1.53
N SER A 70 10.44 -1.18 -1.83
CA SER A 70 9.63 -0.55 -0.79
C SER A 70 8.51 -1.48 -0.31
N ILE A 71 8.11 -1.30 0.96
CA ILE A 71 7.05 -2.12 1.56
C ILE A 71 5.71 -1.70 0.94
N VAL A 72 5.00 -2.65 0.33
CA VAL A 72 3.71 -2.40 -0.31
C VAL A 72 2.56 -2.64 0.68
N PRO A 73 1.70 -1.64 0.97
CA PRO A 73 0.54 -1.84 1.84
C PRO A 73 -0.40 -2.94 1.31
N ALA A 74 -1.13 -3.60 2.21
CA ALA A 74 -2.12 -4.60 1.83
C ALA A 74 -3.40 -3.97 1.27
N PRO A 75 -4.14 -4.66 0.39
CA PRO A 75 -5.52 -4.29 0.12
C PRO A 75 -6.30 -4.15 1.44
N GLY A 76 -7.14 -3.12 1.54
CA GLY A 76 -7.82 -2.74 2.78
C GLY A 76 -6.99 -1.91 3.75
N THR A 77 -5.69 -1.68 3.50
CA THR A 77 -4.87 -0.86 4.40
C THR A 77 -5.19 0.63 4.20
N PRO A 78 -5.52 1.38 5.27
CA PRO A 78 -5.65 2.82 5.19
C PRO A 78 -4.27 3.44 4.98
N VAL A 79 -4.20 4.38 4.03
CA VAL A 79 -2.96 5.07 3.65
C VAL A 79 -3.16 6.57 3.60
N GLU A 80 -2.08 7.29 3.90
CA GLU A 80 -2.02 8.74 3.78
C GLU A 80 -0.82 9.14 2.92
N ILE A 81 -1.11 9.90 1.88
CA ILE A 81 -0.10 10.60 1.07
C ILE A 81 -0.05 12.03 1.59
N THR A 82 1.08 12.36 2.20
CA THR A 82 1.27 13.59 2.98
C THR A 82 0.80 14.82 2.18
N ASN A 83 -0.21 15.52 2.70
CA ASN A 83 -0.83 16.72 2.11
C ASN A 83 -1.44 16.56 0.71
N VAL A 84 -1.70 15.33 0.25
CA VAL A 84 -2.24 15.07 -1.10
C VAL A 84 -3.52 14.25 -1.05
N PHE A 85 -3.50 13.12 -0.35
CA PHE A 85 -4.60 12.16 -0.38
C PHE A 85 -4.65 11.31 0.90
N LYS A 86 -5.85 10.93 1.32
CA LYS A 86 -6.09 9.92 2.36
C LYS A 86 -7.17 8.97 1.86
N GLY A 87 -6.95 7.67 2.00
CA GLY A 87 -7.90 6.66 1.54
C GLY A 87 -7.45 5.25 1.86
N ILE A 88 -8.03 4.28 1.15
CA ILE A 88 -7.78 2.85 1.36
C ILE A 88 -7.13 2.29 0.10
N VAL A 89 -6.16 1.39 0.27
CA VAL A 89 -5.57 0.65 -0.84
C VAL A 89 -6.55 -0.44 -1.26
N HIS A 90 -7.11 -0.37 -2.46
CA HIS A 90 -8.10 -1.37 -2.90
C HIS A 90 -7.48 -2.53 -3.66
N SER A 91 -6.48 -2.27 -4.51
CA SER A 91 -5.84 -3.30 -5.32
C SER A 91 -4.32 -3.14 -5.30
N ARG A 92 -3.62 -4.29 -5.33
CA ARG A 92 -2.19 -4.37 -5.62
C ARG A 92 -2.06 -4.81 -7.07
N PRO A 93 -1.77 -3.93 -8.03
CA PRO A 93 -1.23 -4.39 -9.29
C PRO A 93 0.13 -5.05 -9.01
N ALA A 94 0.19 -6.37 -9.09
CA ALA A 94 1.45 -7.10 -9.07
C ALA A 94 2.23 -6.71 -10.34
N GLY A 95 3.37 -6.05 -10.17
CA GLY A 95 4.39 -5.97 -11.21
C GLY A 95 4.20 -4.91 -12.30
N GLN A 96 4.28 -3.61 -11.96
CA GLN A 96 4.95 -2.70 -12.90
C GLN A 96 6.48 -2.80 -12.73
N LEU A 97 6.99 -4.01 -13.00
CA LEU A 97 8.38 -4.25 -13.39
C LEU A 97 8.55 -3.73 -14.82
N ASN A 98 8.59 -2.41 -15.01
CA ASN A 98 9.03 -1.86 -16.29
C ASN A 98 10.51 -1.52 -16.20
N ILE A 99 11.34 -2.53 -16.45
CA ILE A 99 12.69 -2.33 -16.94
C ILE A 99 12.79 -2.89 -18.36
N SER A 100 12.69 -2.00 -19.35
CA SER A 100 13.33 -2.27 -20.64
C SER A 100 14.78 -1.82 -20.50
N LEU A 101 15.66 -2.73 -20.11
CA LEU A 101 17.08 -2.60 -20.43
C LEU A 101 17.22 -2.90 -21.92
N LYS A 102 17.19 -1.85 -22.75
CA LYS A 102 17.84 -1.93 -24.06
C LYS A 102 19.34 -2.01 -23.79
N VAL A 103 19.94 -3.14 -24.12
CA VAL A 103 21.36 -3.22 -24.52
C VAL A 103 21.42 -3.02 -26.02
#